data_AF-A0A2N5ED45-F1
#
_entry.id   AF-A0A2N5ED45-F1
#
_cell.length_a   1.000
_cell.length_b   1.000
_cell.length_c   1.000
_cell.angle_alpha   90.00
_cell.angle_beta   90.00
_cell.angle_gamma   90.00
#
_symmetry.space_group_name_H-M   'P 1'
#
loop_
_entity.id
_entity.type
_entity.pdbx_description
1 polymer ?
#
loop_
_entity_poly.entity_id
_entity_poly.type
_entity_poly.pdbx_seq_one_letter_code
_entity_poly.pdbx_strand_id
1 'polypeptide(L)' 'MKRIIKGDKNLSHLVVAHAAIDSHEKAYGRRRQGWPSTYLVNYKGARVAVEVVTRRQSYVATVMAGARNLSKLCGMAAA' A
#
# COMPACT_ATOMS: atom_id res chain seq x y z
N MET A 1 0.68 14.14 7.76
CA MET A 1 1.02 13.68 6.39
C MET A 1 -0.25 13.20 5.72
N LYS A 2 -0.53 13.58 4.46
CA LYS A 2 -1.73 13.11 3.76
C LYS A 2 -1.66 11.58 3.55
N ARG A 3 -2.75 10.86 3.78
CA ARG A 3 -2.83 9.41 3.51
C ARG A 3 -3.46 9.21 2.13
N ILE A 4 -2.77 8.49 1.25
CA ILE A 4 -3.26 8.18 -0.10
C ILE A 4 -3.30 6.66 -0.23
N ILE A 5 -4.49 6.10 -0.45
CA ILE A 5 -4.68 4.67 -0.64
C ILE A 5 -4.94 4.42 -2.14
N LYS A 6 -4.15 3.51 -2.72
CA LYS A 6 -4.22 3.11 -4.13
C LYS A 6 -4.64 1.65 -4.25
N GLY A 7 -5.27 1.32 -5.38
CA GLY A 7 -5.82 0.00 -5.67
C GLY A 7 -7.30 -0.09 -5.32
N ASP A 8 -7.74 -1.29 -4.96
CA ASP A 8 -9.10 -1.55 -4.51
C ASP A 8 -9.39 -0.83 -3.18
N LYS A 9 -10.52 -0.13 -3.13
CA LYS A 9 -10.99 0.67 -1.99
C LYS A 9 -12.11 0.01 -1.22
N ASN A 10 -12.27 -1.31 -1.34
CA ASN A 10 -13.10 -2.08 -0.43
C ASN A 10 -12.78 -1.70 1.04
N LEU A 11 -13.79 -1.66 1.90
CA LEU A 11 -13.68 -1.26 3.31
C LEU A 11 -12.60 -2.05 4.06
N SER A 12 -12.48 -3.35 3.79
CA SER A 12 -11.42 -4.19 4.35
C SER A 12 -10.02 -3.70 3.98
N HIS A 13 -9.80 -3.34 2.72
CA HIS A 13 -8.53 -2.84 2.20
C HIS A 13 -8.18 -1.46 2.75
N LEU A 14 -9.18 -0.60 3.00
CA LEU A 14 -8.96 0.70 3.64
C LEU A 14 -8.44 0.53 5.08
N VAL A 15 -9.06 -0.35 5.87
CA VAL A 15 -8.63 -0.65 7.24
C VAL A 15 -7.19 -1.17 7.26
N VAL A 16 -6.92 -2.14 6.38
CA VAL A 16 -5.58 -2.73 6.24
C VAL A 16 -4.54 -1.69 5.80
N ALA A 17 -4.86 -0.84 4.83
CA ALA A 17 -3.95 0.21 4.37
C ALA A 17 -3.64 1.24 5.45
N HIS A 18 -4.63 1.63 6.25
CA HIS A 18 -4.43 2.54 7.37
C HIS A 18 -3.52 1.92 8.44
N ALA A 19 -3.76 0.66 8.80
CA ALA A 19 -2.90 -0.05 9.75
C ALA A 19 -1.44 -0.13 9.28
N ALA A 20 -1.22 -0.40 7.99
CA ALA A 20 0.12 -0.41 7.39
C ALA A 20 0.80 0.97 7.45
N ILE A 21 0.05 2.05 7.17
CA ILE A 21 0.57 3.42 7.28
C ILE A 21 0.98 3.73 8.72
N ASP A 22 0.17 3.34 9.71
CA ASP A 22 0.47 3.58 11.12
C ASP A 22 1.74 2.84 11.56
N SER A 23 1.92 1.59 11.12
CA SER A 23 3.16 0.83 11.35
C SER A 23 4.37 1.47 10.67
N HIS A 24 4.22 1.98 9.46
CA HIS A 24 5.30 2.66 8.72
C HIS A 24 5.70 3.98 9.35
N GLU A 25 4.72 4.76 9.79
CA GLU A 25 4.96 6.03 10.49
C GLU A 25 5.69 5.81 11.81
N LYS A 26 5.34 4.75 12.57
CA LYS A 26 6.07 4.37 13.79
C LYS A 26 7.51 3.93 13.52
N ALA A 27 7.74 3.16 12.46
CA ALA A 27 9.06 2.62 12.15
C ALA A 27 10.02 3.65 11.55
N TYR A 28 9.53 4.49 10.63
CA TYR A 28 10.38 5.36 9.81
C TYR A 28 10.01 6.85 9.87
N GLY A 29 8.77 7.16 10.27
CA GLY A 29 8.20 8.49 10.17
C GLY A 29 8.44 9.11 8.78
N ARG A 30 8.97 10.34 8.78
CA ARG A 30 9.26 11.09 7.56
C ARG A 30 10.65 10.84 6.95
N ARG A 31 11.50 10.04 7.59
CA ARG A 31 12.93 9.92 7.24
C ARG A 31 13.16 9.11 5.96
N ARG A 32 12.33 8.08 5.72
CA ARG A 32 12.51 7.13 4.61
C ARG A 32 11.68 7.50 3.39
N GLN A 33 12.03 8.58 2.70
CA GLN A 33 11.30 9.06 1.51
C GLN A 33 11.66 8.27 0.24
N GLY A 34 10.66 7.98 -0.59
CA GLY A 34 10.82 7.36 -1.91
C GLY A 34 10.97 5.85 -1.92
N TRP A 35 11.42 5.24 -0.82
CA TRP A 35 11.62 3.80 -0.72
C TRP A 35 10.33 3.06 -0.32
N PRO A 36 9.92 2.03 -1.07
CA PRO A 36 8.79 1.18 -0.70
C PRO A 36 9.14 0.25 0.46
N SER A 37 8.20 0.12 1.40
CA SER A 37 8.23 -0.85 2.49
C SER A 37 6.99 -1.73 2.42
N THR A 38 7.15 -3.04 2.51
CA THR A 38 6.01 -3.97 2.49
C THR A 38 5.61 -4.36 3.91
N TYR A 39 4.32 -4.25 4.21
CA TYR A 39 3.71 -4.62 5.49
C TYR A 39 2.71 -5.76 5.27
N LEU A 40 2.82 -6.80 6.08
CA LEU A 40 1.84 -7.88 6.13
C LEU A 40 0.87 -7.58 7.28
N VAL A 41 -0.39 -7.32 6.94
CA VAL A 41 -1.45 -7.02 7.92
C VAL A 41 -2.41 -8.20 7.98
N ASN A 42 -2.61 -8.74 9.18
CA ASN A 42 -3.64 -9.75 9.41
C ASN A 42 -5.00 -9.06 9.56
N TYR A 43 -5.98 -9.43 8.74
CA TYR A 43 -7.35 -8.92 8.84
C TYR A 43 -8.35 -10.04 8.54
N LYS A 44 -9.31 -10.26 9.45
CA LYS A 44 -10.34 -11.33 9.35
C LYS A 44 -9.78 -12.70 8.96
N GLY A 45 -8.62 -13.08 9.52
CA GLY A 45 -7.97 -14.38 9.25
C GLY A 45 -7.15 -14.45 7.96
N ALA A 46 -7.13 -13.40 7.14
CA ALA A 46 -6.30 -13.32 5.93
C ALA A 46 -5.08 -12.42 6.15
N ARG A 47 -3.94 -12.79 5.56
CA ARG A 47 -2.74 -11.95 5.48
C ARG A 47 -2.79 -11.13 4.19
N VAL A 48 -2.83 -9.81 4.34
CA VAL A 48 -2.86 -8.88 3.22
C VAL A 48 -1.55 -8.10 3.18
N ALA A 49 -0.89 -8.11 2.02
CA ALA A 49 0.32 -7.33 1.79
C ALA A 49 -0.04 -5.90 1.38
N VAL A 50 0.65 -4.92 1.96
CA VAL A 50 0.50 -3.50 1.66
C VAL A 50 1.87 -2.89 1.47
N GLU A 51 2.10 -2.27 0.33
CA GLU A 51 3.30 -1.46 0.09
C GLU A 51 3.03 -0.03 0.54
N VAL A 52 3.89 0.53 1.39
CA VAL A 52 3.82 1.92 1.84
C VAL A 52 5.06 2.68 1.42
N VAL A 53 4.87 3.85 0.80
CA VAL A 53 5.94 4.76 0.37
C VAL A 53 5.73 6.12 1.02
N THR A 54 6.74 6.63 1.71
CA THR A 54 6.75 8.02 2.17
C THR A 54 7.10 8.94 0.98
N ARG A 55 6.26 9.93 0.70
CA ARG A 55 6.53 11.05 -0.22
C ARG A 55 6.69 12.35 0.57
N ARG A 56 7.00 13.46 -0.10
CA ARG A 56 7.24 14.77 0.53
C ARG A 56 6.09 15.23 1.46
N GLN A 57 4.83 14.97 1.08
CA GLN A 57 3.65 15.44 1.82
C GLN A 57 2.61 14.34 2.10
N SER A 58 2.89 13.09 1.67
CA SER A 58 1.92 12.00 1.79
C SER A 58 2.56 10.64 2.02
N TYR A 59 1.87 9.77 2.76
CA TYR A 59 2.12 8.33 2.70
C TYR A 59 1.22 7.73 1.63
N VAL A 60 1.80 6.95 0.72
CA VAL A 60 1.06 6.24 -0.31
C VAL A 60 1.05 4.76 0.06
N ALA A 61 -0.11 4.23 0.39
CA ALA A 61 -0.34 2.81 0.62
C ALA A 61 -0.97 2.18 -0.61
N THR A 62 -0.40 1.07 -1.06
CA THR A 62 -0.91 0.27 -2.18
C THR A 62 -1.21 -1.12 -1.66
N VAL A 63 -2.50 -1.48 -1.60
CA VAL A 63 -2.92 -2.81 -1.15
C VAL A 63 -2.72 -3.80 -2.29
N MET A 64 -2.02 -4.89 -2.00
CA MET A 64 -1.71 -5.96 -2.97
C MET A 64 -2.73 -7.09 -2.82
N ALA A 65 -4.02 -6.78 -3.03
CA ALA A 65 -5.10 -7.76 -3.03
C ALA A 65 -5.42 -8.19 -4.47
N GLY A 66 -5.14 -9.45 -4.81
CA GLY A 66 -5.43 -10.04 -6.12
C GLY A 66 -4.36 -9.84 -7.20
N ALA A 67 -4.64 -10.31 -8.42
CA ALA A 67 -3.75 -10.18 -9.56
C ALA A 67 -3.48 -8.69 -9.82
N ARG A 68 -2.20 -8.29 -9.73
CA ARG A 68 -1.75 -6.93 -10.06
C ARG A 68 -2.20 -6.66 -11.49
N ASN A 69 -3.04 -5.66 -11.71
CA ASN A 69 -3.40 -5.27 -13.08
C ASN A 69 -2.10 -4.75 -13.74
N LEU A 70 -1.46 -5.61 -14.54
CA LEU A 70 -0.14 -5.40 -15.14
C LEU A 70 -0.20 -4.40 -16.30
N SER A 71 -1.22 -3.52 -16.35
CA SER A 71 -1.42 -2.52 -17.40
C SER A 71 -0.30 -1.47 -17.50
N LYS A 72 0.68 -1.51 -16.59
CA LYS A 72 1.88 -0.68 -16.59
C LYS A 72 3.19 -1.44 -16.88
N LEU A 73 3.14 -2.76 -17.05
CA LEU A 73 4.25 -3.46 -17.70
C LEU A 73 4.14 -3.18 -19.19
N CYS A 74 5.07 -2.40 -19.70
CA CYS A 74 5.17 -2.11 -21.11
C CYS A 74 5.36 -3.44 -21.87
N GLY A 75 4.38 -3.85 -22.67
CA GLY A 75 4.53 -4.96 -23.62
C GLY A 75 3.40 -5.98 -23.75
N MET A 76 2.37 -6.01 -22.89
CA MET A 76 1.24 -6.95 -23.08
C MET A 76 -0.06 -6.19 -23.28
N ALA A 77 -0.56 -6.22 -24.52
CA ALA A 77 -1.95 -5.92 -24.81
C ALA A 77 -2.82 -6.90 -24.00
N ALA A 78 -3.79 -6.36 -23.25
CA ALA A 78 -4.86 -7.17 -22.71
C ALA A 78 -5.64 -7.72 -23.91
N ALA A 79 -5.63 -9.05 -24.08
CA ALA A 79 -6.42 -9.76 -25.08
C ALA A 79 -7.91 -9.67 -24.75
#